data_AF-A0A182M5Z5-F1
#
_entry.id   AF-A0A182M5Z5-F1
#
_cell.length_a   1.000
_cell.length_b   1.000
_cell.length_c   1.000
_cell.angle_alpha   90.00
_cell.angle_beta   90.00
_cell.angle_gamma   90.00
#
_symmetry.space_group_name_H-M   'P 1'
#
loop_
_entity.id
_entity.type
_entity.pdbx_description
1 polymer ?
#
loop_
_entity_poly.entity_id
_entity_poly.type
_entity_poly.pdbx_seq_one_letter_code
_entity_poly.pdbx_strand_id
1 'polypeptide(L)'
;MLLSVPFLLLTLLVYACIPELRNMHGKSLMCYVLGLSVGYTVLSMVQLRVFPGSSLSCVISGYIVYFSFMVSFFWLNVMSFDIYWTFKGVTGVRSSETKKFLFYSLYAWGCPIMLVLSALVADNTDILPPYLRPQFGTTRCLFVENKLIEFLYLYMPLLILVFMNVVFFVITALRIYKTQCETSVIRRGDSKRHTKLDNDRDR
;
A
#
# COMPACT_ATOMS: atom_id res chain seq x y z
N MET A 1 -15.31 -1.17 -9.54
CA MET A 1 -15.36 -0.50 -8.22
C MET A 1 -16.42 -1.13 -7.32
N LEU A 2 -17.72 -1.08 -7.68
CA LEU A 2 -18.78 -1.67 -6.85
C LEU A 2 -18.65 -3.18 -6.62
N LEU A 3 -18.30 -3.95 -7.66
CA LEU A 3 -18.16 -5.40 -7.54
C LEU A 3 -17.03 -5.82 -6.61
N SER A 4 -15.95 -5.02 -6.50
CA SER A 4 -14.78 -5.34 -5.65
C SER A 4 -14.98 -5.02 -4.17
N VAL A 5 -15.85 -4.06 -3.82
CA VAL A 5 -16.11 -3.66 -2.44
C VAL A 5 -16.53 -4.82 -1.52
N PRO A 6 -17.50 -5.69 -1.86
CA PRO A 6 -17.89 -6.80 -0.98
C PRO A 6 -16.76 -7.78 -0.71
N PHE A 7 -15.89 -8.06 -1.70
CA PHE A 7 -14.72 -8.93 -1.51
C PHE A 7 -13.67 -8.30 -0.60
N LEU A 8 -13.46 -6.99 -0.70
CA LEU A 8 -12.55 -6.26 0.19
C LEU A 8 -13.08 -6.24 1.63
N LEU A 9 -14.38 -6.02 1.82
CA LEU A 9 -15.01 -6.10 3.13
C LEU A 9 -14.95 -7.51 3.73
N LEU A 10 -15.16 -8.55 2.92
CA LEU A 10 -14.99 -9.94 3.36
C LEU A 10 -13.54 -10.20 3.81
N THR A 11 -12.56 -9.73 3.04
CA THR A 11 -11.14 -9.84 3.40
C THR A 11 -10.87 -9.17 4.75
N LEU A 12 -11.42 -7.99 4.96
CA LEU A 12 -11.32 -7.29 6.24
C LEU A 12 -11.94 -8.07 7.39
N LEU A 13 -13.14 -8.62 7.21
CA LEU A 13 -13.83 -9.42 8.22
C LEU A 13 -13.00 -10.66 8.60
N VAL A 14 -12.47 -11.38 7.62
CA VAL A 14 -11.64 -12.57 7.86
C VAL A 14 -10.40 -12.21 8.69
N TYR A 15 -9.68 -11.16 8.30
CA TYR A 15 -8.49 -10.71 9.03
C TYR A 15 -8.80 -10.14 10.43
N ALA A 16 -10.00 -9.57 10.62
CA ALA A 16 -10.46 -9.07 11.91
C ALA A 16 -10.87 -10.19 12.87
N CYS A 17 -11.60 -11.19 12.36
CA CYS A 17 -12.16 -12.30 13.14
C CYS A 17 -11.11 -13.33 13.55
N ILE A 18 -10.05 -13.53 12.77
CA ILE A 18 -8.99 -14.51 13.07
C ILE A 18 -7.87 -13.81 13.84
N PRO A 19 -7.78 -13.99 15.18
CA PRO A 19 -6.80 -13.27 15.99
C PRO A 19 -5.35 -13.63 15.64
N GLU A 20 -5.12 -14.84 15.10
CA GLU A 20 -3.82 -15.34 14.63
C GLU A 20 -3.30 -14.59 13.40
N LEU A 21 -4.18 -13.98 12.60
CA LEU A 21 -3.81 -13.18 11.43
C LEU A 21 -3.54 -11.72 11.77
N ARG A 22 -3.84 -11.26 12.99
CA ARG A 22 -3.66 -9.85 13.44
C ARG A 22 -2.22 -9.50 13.83
N ASN A 23 -1.25 -10.19 13.23
CA ASN A 23 0.17 -9.86 13.33
C ASN A 23 0.44 -8.49 12.66
N MET A 24 1.64 -7.93 12.83
CA MET A 24 2.01 -6.62 12.26
C MET A 24 1.70 -6.51 10.75
N HIS A 25 1.97 -7.60 10.02
CA HIS A 25 1.63 -7.72 8.61
C HIS A 25 0.11 -7.63 8.36
N GLY A 26 -0.69 -8.39 9.12
CA GLY A 26 -2.15 -8.39 8.98
C GLY A 26 -2.79 -7.05 9.31
N LYS A 27 -2.29 -6.32 10.33
CA LYS A 27 -2.77 -4.97 10.64
C LYS A 27 -2.52 -3.99 9.49
N SER A 28 -1.34 -4.07 8.88
CA SER A 28 -0.97 -3.25 7.72
C SER A 28 -1.86 -3.56 6.51
N LEU A 29 -2.12 -4.85 6.26
CA LEU A 29 -3.05 -5.28 5.21
C LEU A 29 -4.48 -4.81 5.47
N MET A 30 -4.94 -4.89 6.72
CA MET A 30 -6.27 -4.39 7.10
C MET A 30 -6.40 -2.89 6.81
N CYS A 31 -5.40 -2.06 7.15
CA CYS A 31 -5.40 -0.63 6.84
C CYS A 31 -5.39 -0.37 5.32
N TYR A 32 -4.59 -1.13 4.56
CA TYR A 32 -4.59 -1.07 3.09
C TYR A 32 -5.97 -1.36 2.49
N VAL A 33 -6.58 -2.48 2.89
CA VAL A 33 -7.89 -2.93 2.40
C VAL A 33 -9.01 -1.99 2.85
N LEU A 34 -8.92 -1.45 4.06
CA LEU A 34 -9.83 -0.42 4.58
C LEU A 34 -9.81 0.81 3.68
N GLY A 35 -8.63 1.38 3.39
CA GLY A 35 -8.50 2.54 2.52
C GLY A 35 -9.08 2.29 1.13
N LEU A 36 -8.82 1.12 0.54
CA LEU A 36 -9.37 0.77 -0.77
C LEU A 36 -10.89 0.61 -0.74
N SER A 37 -11.42 -0.01 0.32
CA SER A 37 -12.86 -0.20 0.49
C SER A 37 -13.58 1.14 0.60
N VAL A 38 -13.07 2.05 1.44
CA VAL A 38 -13.62 3.40 1.61
C VAL A 38 -13.49 4.19 0.30
N GLY A 39 -12.30 4.22 -0.30
CA GLY A 39 -12.04 4.93 -1.55
C GLY A 39 -12.96 4.48 -2.69
N TYR A 40 -13.09 3.16 -2.91
CA TYR A 40 -13.97 2.64 -3.96
C TYR A 40 -15.45 2.82 -3.66
N THR A 41 -15.86 2.78 -2.40
CA THR A 41 -17.27 3.02 -2.02
C THR A 41 -17.65 4.47 -2.31
N VAL A 42 -16.86 5.43 -1.84
CA VAL A 42 -17.12 6.86 -2.05
C VAL A 42 -16.99 7.22 -3.53
N LEU A 43 -16.00 6.69 -4.23
CA LEU A 43 -15.84 6.89 -5.68
C LEU A 43 -17.06 6.36 -6.46
N SER A 44 -17.62 5.22 -6.05
CA SER A 44 -18.83 4.68 -6.67
C SER A 44 -20.05 5.58 -6.42
N MET A 45 -20.20 6.14 -5.21
CA MET A 45 -21.25 7.11 -4.90
C MET A 45 -21.13 8.38 -5.76
N VAL A 46 -19.90 8.86 -5.97
CA VAL A 46 -19.61 10.00 -6.86
C VAL A 46 -20.00 9.67 -8.30
N GLN A 47 -19.65 8.49 -8.81
CA GLN A 47 -20.00 8.07 -10.18
C GLN A 47 -21.51 7.89 -10.39
N LEU A 48 -22.23 7.43 -9.36
CA LEU A 48 -23.68 7.32 -9.35
C LEU A 48 -24.39 8.68 -9.18
N ARG A 49 -23.64 9.79 -9.12
CA ARG A 49 -24.16 11.15 -8.94
C ARG A 49 -25.05 11.30 -7.70
N VAL A 50 -24.73 10.55 -6.64
CA VAL A 50 -25.45 10.62 -5.34
C VAL A 50 -25.27 11.99 -4.70
N PHE A 51 -24.09 12.60 -4.89
CA PHE A 51 -23.80 13.94 -4.39
C PHE A 51 -24.17 14.99 -5.44
N PRO A 52 -24.98 16.00 -5.09
CA PRO A 52 -25.26 17.11 -5.99
C PRO A 52 -23.97 17.87 -6.32
N GLY A 53 -23.81 18.22 -7.60
CA GLY A 53 -22.64 18.97 -8.08
C GLY A 53 -22.46 20.28 -7.30
N SER A 54 -21.22 20.68 -7.04
CA SER A 54 -20.85 21.88 -6.25
C SER A 54 -21.28 21.92 -4.78
N SER A 55 -21.81 20.82 -4.22
CA SER A 55 -22.13 20.76 -2.78
C SER A 55 -20.88 20.55 -1.92
N LEU A 56 -20.93 20.98 -0.66
CA LEU A 56 -19.89 20.69 0.33
C LEU A 56 -19.63 19.17 0.44
N SER A 57 -20.68 18.34 0.35
CA SER A 57 -20.56 16.89 0.38
C SER A 57 -19.76 16.34 -0.81
N CYS A 58 -19.92 16.93 -2.00
CA CYS A 58 -19.18 16.61 -3.21
C CYS A 58 -17.68 16.91 -3.03
N VAL A 59 -17.34 18.10 -2.49
CA VAL A 59 -15.95 18.48 -2.15
C VAL A 59 -15.33 17.51 -1.13
N ILE A 60 -16.03 17.27 -0.02
CA ILE A 60 -15.57 16.36 1.05
C ILE A 60 -15.35 14.95 0.50
N SER A 61 -16.25 14.45 -0.35
CA SER A 61 -16.11 13.13 -0.95
C SER A 61 -14.84 13.01 -1.81
N GLY A 62 -14.46 14.07 -2.53
CA GLY A 62 -13.23 14.12 -3.32
C GLY A 62 -11.97 13.99 -2.47
N TYR A 63 -11.91 14.75 -1.36
CA TYR A 63 -10.80 14.65 -0.40
C TYR A 63 -10.74 13.28 0.27
N ILE A 64 -11.89 12.69 0.62
CA ILE A 64 -11.94 11.34 1.20
C ILE A 64 -11.39 10.32 0.20
N VAL A 65 -11.80 10.38 -1.07
CA VAL A 65 -11.30 9.47 -2.11
C VAL A 65 -9.78 9.63 -2.28
N TYR A 66 -9.29 10.87 -2.40
CA TYR A 66 -7.87 11.17 -2.54
C TYR A 66 -7.05 10.63 -1.36
N PHE A 67 -7.46 10.94 -0.13
CA PHE A 67 -6.82 10.45 1.08
C PHE A 67 -6.81 8.92 1.17
N SER A 68 -7.97 8.30 0.90
CA SER A 68 -8.13 6.85 1.02
C SER A 68 -7.20 6.09 0.08
N PHE A 69 -7.09 6.54 -1.18
CA PHE A 69 -6.15 5.94 -2.12
C PHE A 69 -4.71 6.14 -1.68
N MET A 70 -4.31 7.37 -1.32
CA MET A 70 -2.94 7.64 -0.87
C MET A 70 -2.57 6.74 0.31
N VAL A 71 -3.38 6.72 1.37
CA VAL A 71 -3.17 5.85 2.54
C VAL A 71 -2.99 4.39 2.12
N SER A 72 -3.83 3.85 1.24
CA SER A 72 -3.68 2.48 0.75
C SER A 72 -2.33 2.27 0.06
N PHE A 73 -1.91 3.13 -0.87
CA PHE A 73 -0.64 2.92 -1.57
C PHE A 73 0.59 3.07 -0.67
N PHE A 74 0.54 3.96 0.34
CA PHE A 74 1.59 4.04 1.36
C PHE A 74 1.64 2.80 2.24
N TRP A 75 0.49 2.25 2.67
CA TRP A 75 0.45 0.98 3.39
C TRP A 75 0.96 -0.19 2.54
N LEU A 76 0.66 -0.21 1.24
CA LEU A 76 1.22 -1.18 0.30
C LEU A 76 2.76 -1.06 0.24
N ASN A 77 3.28 0.16 0.23
CA ASN A 77 4.72 0.40 0.23
C ASN A 77 5.41 -0.07 1.53
N VAL A 78 4.80 0.20 2.68
CA VAL A 78 5.25 -0.36 3.96
C VAL A 78 5.26 -1.88 3.94
N MET A 79 4.22 -2.52 3.40
CA MET A 79 4.16 -3.99 3.29
C MET A 79 5.28 -4.54 2.39
N SER A 80 5.53 -3.94 1.22
CA SER A 80 6.62 -4.36 0.33
C SER A 80 7.99 -4.17 0.98
N PHE A 81 8.20 -3.05 1.69
CA PHE A 81 9.44 -2.78 2.41
C PHE A 81 9.66 -3.75 3.57
N ASP A 82 8.63 -4.06 4.35
CA ASP A 82 8.70 -4.99 5.48
C ASP A 82 9.06 -6.42 5.02
N ILE A 83 8.46 -6.88 3.93
CA ILE A 83 8.80 -8.17 3.30
C ILE A 83 10.27 -8.15 2.84
N TYR A 84 10.68 -7.12 2.10
CA TYR A 84 12.07 -6.98 1.65
C TYR A 84 13.06 -7.01 2.82
N TRP A 85 12.76 -6.28 3.90
CA TRP A 85 13.60 -6.22 5.09
C TRP A 85 13.67 -7.57 5.82
N THR A 86 12.56 -8.29 5.90
CA THR A 86 12.47 -9.63 6.51
C THR A 86 13.36 -10.63 5.78
N PHE A 87 13.31 -10.67 4.44
CA PHE A 87 14.15 -11.57 3.64
C PHE A 87 15.62 -11.16 3.57
N LYS A 88 15.97 -9.93 3.96
CA LYS A 88 17.37 -9.49 4.05
C LYS A 88 18.13 -10.14 5.22
N GLY A 89 17.46 -10.92 6.08
CA GLY A 89 18.11 -11.65 7.18
C GLY A 89 18.56 -10.76 8.33
N VAL A 90 18.04 -9.52 8.43
CA VAL A 90 18.30 -8.61 9.56
C VAL A 90 17.41 -8.97 10.76
N THR A 91 17.22 -10.26 11.01
CA THR A 91 16.52 -10.82 12.18
C THR A 91 17.39 -10.84 13.44
N GLY A 92 18.58 -10.21 13.41
CA GLY A 92 19.48 -10.09 14.56
C GLY A 92 19.24 -8.87 15.45
N VAL A 93 18.49 -7.85 15.02
CA VAL A 93 18.20 -6.67 15.86
C VAL A 93 16.77 -6.76 16.36
N ARG A 94 16.64 -7.24 17.60
CA ARG A 94 15.44 -7.29 18.45
C ARG A 94 14.96 -5.88 18.83
N SER A 95 14.81 -5.01 17.83
CA SER A 95 14.07 -3.76 17.99
C SER A 95 12.60 -4.14 18.21
N SER A 96 12.04 -3.66 19.32
CA SER A 96 10.64 -3.86 19.71
C SER A 96 9.72 -3.67 18.49
N GLU A 97 9.02 -4.73 18.10
CA GLU A 97 8.10 -4.73 16.96
C GLU A 97 7.12 -3.55 17.01
N THR A 98 6.75 -3.13 18.23
CA THR A 98 5.94 -1.95 18.52
C THR A 98 6.55 -0.64 18.01
N LYS A 99 7.87 -0.44 18.18
CA LYS A 99 8.56 0.78 17.70
C LYS A 99 8.64 0.82 16.18
N LYS A 100 8.86 -0.34 15.53
CA LYS A 100 8.86 -0.45 14.06
C LYS A 100 7.47 -0.12 13.51
N PHE A 101 6.43 -0.71 14.09
CA PHE A 101 5.05 -0.44 13.70
C PHE A 101 4.66 1.02 13.89
N LEU A 102 5.08 1.65 14.99
CA LEU A 102 4.80 3.07 15.22
C LEU A 102 5.42 3.95 14.12
N PHE A 103 6.67 3.68 13.74
CA PHE A 103 7.34 4.43 12.67
C PHE A 103 6.66 4.22 11.30
N TYR A 104 6.31 2.97 10.98
CA TYR A 104 5.57 2.65 9.76
C TYR A 104 4.19 3.29 9.71
N SER A 105 3.47 3.28 10.83
CA SER A 105 2.17 3.94 10.96
C SER A 105 2.30 5.45 10.80
N LEU A 106 3.30 6.08 11.44
CA LEU A 106 3.55 7.52 11.31
C LEU A 106 3.85 7.90 9.85
N TYR A 107 4.62 7.09 9.13
CA TYR A 107 4.87 7.28 7.71
C TYR A 107 3.61 7.10 6.86
N ALA A 108 2.92 5.96 7.01
CA ALA A 108 1.80 5.58 6.16
C ALA A 108 0.55 6.44 6.35
N TRP A 109 0.36 7.04 7.52
CA TRP A 109 -0.70 8.02 7.77
C TRP A 109 -0.24 9.46 7.57
N GLY A 110 0.96 9.79 8.03
CA GLY A 110 1.49 11.15 8.00
C GLY A 110 1.72 11.66 6.57
N CYS A 111 2.29 10.86 5.68
CA CYS A 111 2.54 11.28 4.30
C CYS A 111 1.25 11.59 3.53
N PRO A 112 0.20 10.74 3.54
CA PRO A 112 -1.10 11.09 2.97
C PRO A 112 -1.74 12.34 3.57
N ILE A 113 -1.68 12.52 4.90
CA ILE A 113 -2.20 13.73 5.56
C ILE A 113 -1.49 14.97 5.04
N MET A 114 -0.16 14.93 4.93
CA MET A 114 0.63 16.05 4.40
C MET A 114 0.29 16.35 2.94
N LEU A 115 0.09 15.32 2.11
CA LEU A 115 -0.34 15.50 0.73
C LEU A 115 -1.73 16.13 0.63
N VAL A 116 -2.70 15.69 1.45
CA VAL A 116 -4.04 16.29 1.52
C VAL A 116 -3.98 17.74 1.98
N LEU A 117 -3.22 18.03 3.04
CA LEU A 117 -3.04 19.39 3.54
C LEU A 117 -2.41 20.30 2.49
N SER A 118 -1.39 19.81 1.76
CA SER A 118 -0.77 20.58 0.68
C SER A 118 -1.76 20.90 -0.45
N ALA A 119 -2.64 19.95 -0.80
CA ALA A 119 -3.68 20.15 -1.79
C ALA A 119 -4.73 21.15 -1.30
N LEU A 120 -5.14 21.06 -0.02
CA LEU A 120 -6.10 21.96 0.60
C LEU A 120 -5.55 23.40 0.67
N VAL A 121 -4.30 23.57 1.08
CA VAL A 121 -3.62 24.87 1.13
C VAL A 121 -3.50 25.45 -0.28
N ALA A 122 -3.08 24.64 -1.27
CA ALA A 122 -3.00 25.09 -2.66
C ALA A 122 -4.36 25.52 -3.25
N ASP A 123 -5.46 24.96 -2.75
CA ASP A 123 -6.82 25.31 -3.19
C ASP A 123 -7.32 26.62 -2.53
N ASN A 124 -7.00 26.83 -1.25
CA ASN A 124 -7.51 27.96 -0.45
C ASN A 124 -6.57 29.18 -0.44
N THR A 125 -5.36 29.07 -0.98
CA THR A 125 -4.40 30.16 -0.98
C THR A 125 -4.04 30.59 -2.40
N ASP A 126 -3.74 31.88 -2.57
CA ASP A 126 -3.30 32.41 -3.86
C ASP A 126 -1.83 32.14 -4.19
N ILE A 127 -1.20 31.18 -3.50
CA ILE A 127 0.21 30.83 -3.69
C ILE A 127 0.45 30.24 -5.08
N LEU A 128 -0.54 29.51 -5.62
CA LEU A 128 -0.46 28.92 -6.95
C LEU A 128 -1.31 29.70 -7.96
N PRO A 129 -0.81 29.87 -9.20
CA PRO A 129 -1.60 30.47 -10.26
C PRO A 129 -2.83 29.59 -10.58
N PRO A 130 -3.94 30.18 -11.08
CA PRO A 130 -5.24 29.51 -11.18
C PRO A 130 -5.22 28.20 -11.98
N TYR A 131 -4.31 28.07 -12.95
CA TYR A 131 -4.12 26.90 -13.80
C TYR A 131 -3.42 25.72 -13.12
N LEU A 132 -2.88 25.90 -11.92
CA LEU A 132 -2.18 24.87 -11.15
C LEU A 132 -2.95 24.46 -9.87
N ARG A 133 -4.13 25.05 -9.62
CA ARG A 133 -4.96 24.73 -8.45
C ARG A 133 -5.81 23.48 -8.69
N PRO A 134 -5.92 22.56 -7.71
CA PRO A 134 -6.70 21.34 -7.83
C PRO A 134 -8.23 21.57 -7.95
N GLN A 135 -8.75 22.70 -7.46
CA GLN A 135 -10.12 23.20 -7.65
C GLN A 135 -11.21 22.16 -7.30
N PHE A 136 -11.11 21.50 -6.14
CA PHE A 136 -12.06 20.45 -5.76
C PHE A 136 -13.50 20.98 -5.73
N GLY A 137 -14.44 20.29 -6.40
CA GLY A 137 -15.87 20.58 -6.32
C GLY A 137 -16.40 21.74 -7.17
N THR A 138 -15.60 22.35 -8.06
CA THR A 138 -16.08 23.42 -8.95
C THR A 138 -16.95 22.90 -10.10
N THR A 139 -16.56 21.79 -10.75
CA THR A 139 -17.34 21.15 -11.85
C THR A 139 -17.67 19.68 -11.59
N ARG A 140 -16.83 18.97 -10.82
CA ARG A 140 -17.05 17.56 -10.41
C ARG A 140 -16.62 17.38 -8.95
N CYS A 141 -17.07 16.29 -8.32
CA CYS A 141 -16.67 15.95 -6.94
C CYS A 141 -15.21 15.51 -6.80
N LEU A 142 -14.53 15.26 -7.92
CA LEU A 142 -13.10 14.94 -8.00
C LEU A 142 -12.37 16.05 -8.78
N PHE A 143 -11.05 15.90 -8.98
CA PHE A 143 -10.19 16.82 -9.73
C PHE A 143 -10.89 17.43 -10.96
N VAL A 144 -10.67 18.74 -11.17
CA VAL A 144 -11.17 19.45 -12.34
C VAL A 144 -10.62 18.84 -13.63
N GLU A 145 -11.40 19.01 -14.70
CA GLU A 145 -11.25 18.54 -16.09
C GLU A 145 -9.84 18.67 -16.71
N ASN A 146 -8.93 19.42 -16.07
CA ASN A 146 -7.52 19.49 -16.40
C ASN A 146 -6.78 18.20 -15.98
N LYS A 147 -6.73 17.24 -16.92
CA LYS A 147 -5.98 15.97 -16.78
C LYS A 147 -4.53 16.13 -16.31
N LEU A 148 -3.89 17.27 -16.57
CA LEU A 148 -2.53 17.56 -16.13
C LEU A 148 -2.45 17.72 -14.59
N ILE A 149 -3.41 18.39 -13.98
CA ILE A 149 -3.45 18.62 -12.52
C ILE A 149 -3.77 17.31 -11.80
N GLU A 150 -4.75 16.54 -12.30
CA GLU A 150 -5.02 15.19 -11.83
C GLU A 150 -3.76 14.31 -11.93
N PHE A 151 -3.04 14.38 -13.05
CA PHE A 151 -1.78 13.66 -13.23
C PHE A 151 -0.72 14.05 -12.21
N LEU A 152 -0.51 15.35 -12.00
CA LEU A 152 0.58 15.85 -11.17
C LEU A 152 0.34 15.60 -9.67
N TYR A 153 -0.89 15.74 -9.19
CA TYR A 153 -1.20 15.60 -7.76
C TYR A 153 -1.62 14.19 -7.35
N LEU A 154 -2.29 13.44 -8.22
CA LEU A 154 -2.75 12.08 -7.93
C LEU A 154 -1.83 11.04 -8.56
N TYR A 155 -1.69 11.01 -9.89
CA TYR A 155 -1.01 9.90 -10.56
C TYR A 155 0.51 9.92 -10.37
N MET A 156 1.15 11.08 -10.25
CA MET A 156 2.61 11.17 -10.10
C MET A 156 3.09 10.58 -8.76
N PRO A 157 2.53 10.96 -7.58
CA PRO A 157 2.91 10.30 -6.33
C PRO A 157 2.58 8.80 -6.32
N LEU A 158 1.44 8.42 -6.90
CA LEU A 158 1.06 7.01 -7.03
C LEU A 158 2.04 6.21 -7.88
N LEU A 159 2.49 6.76 -9.01
CA LEU A 159 3.44 6.12 -9.91
C LEU A 159 4.79 5.93 -9.25
N ILE A 160 5.26 6.92 -8.47
CA ILE A 160 6.48 6.78 -7.65
C ILE A 160 6.33 5.65 -6.64
N LEU A 161 5.21 5.61 -5.89
CA LEU A 161 4.96 4.56 -4.89
C LEU A 161 4.90 3.17 -5.53
N VAL A 162 4.20 3.03 -6.66
CA VAL A 162 4.12 1.77 -7.41
C VAL A 162 5.47 1.35 -7.95
N PHE A 163 6.25 2.28 -8.51
CA PHE A 163 7.61 2.00 -8.97
C PHE A 163 8.50 1.48 -7.83
N MET A 164 8.47 2.14 -6.66
CA MET A 164 9.20 1.68 -5.48
C MET A 164 8.74 0.28 -5.03
N ASN A 165 7.43 0.00 -5.06
CA ASN A 165 6.88 -1.32 -4.74
C ASN A 165 7.38 -2.41 -5.69
N VAL A 166 7.39 -2.13 -7.00
CA VAL A 166 7.90 -3.08 -8.01
C VAL A 166 9.38 -3.35 -7.79
N VAL A 167 10.19 -2.32 -7.52
CA VAL A 167 11.62 -2.49 -7.22
C VAL A 167 11.82 -3.38 -5.99
N PHE A 168 11.11 -3.11 -4.89
CA PHE A 168 11.19 -3.95 -3.68
C PHE A 168 10.73 -5.38 -3.94
N PHE A 169 9.67 -5.57 -4.71
CA PHE A 169 9.17 -6.89 -5.06
C PHE A 169 10.18 -7.68 -5.89
N VAL A 170 10.77 -7.07 -6.92
CA VAL A 170 11.79 -7.71 -7.78
C VAL A 170 13.02 -8.08 -6.97
N ILE A 171 13.55 -7.18 -6.13
CA ILE A 171 14.71 -7.48 -5.29
C ILE A 171 14.42 -8.63 -4.31
N THR A 172 13.23 -8.62 -3.71
CA THR A 172 12.80 -9.69 -2.79
C THR A 172 12.69 -11.02 -3.53
N ALA A 173 12.04 -11.06 -4.70
CA ALA A 173 11.86 -12.25 -5.51
C ALA A 173 13.21 -12.86 -5.95
N LEU A 174 14.14 -12.02 -6.43
CA LEU A 174 15.48 -12.46 -6.81
C LEU A 174 16.27 -13.03 -5.63
N ARG A 175 16.14 -12.42 -4.44
CA ARG A 175 16.78 -12.94 -3.21
C ARG A 175 16.17 -14.27 -2.79
N ILE A 176 14.85 -14.40 -2.77
CA ILE A 176 14.17 -15.65 -2.43
C ILE A 176 14.63 -16.75 -3.39
N TYR A 177 14.64 -16.46 -4.69
CA TYR A 177 15.12 -17.41 -5.70
C TYR A 177 16.56 -17.85 -5.43
N LYS A 178 17.46 -16.91 -5.12
CA LYS A 178 18.86 -17.21 -4.78
C LYS A 178 18.98 -18.08 -3.51
N THR A 179 18.29 -17.74 -2.43
CA THR A 179 18.32 -18.51 -1.17
C THR A 179 17.76 -19.92 -1.36
N GLN A 180 16.70 -20.08 -2.17
CA GLN A 180 16.14 -21.38 -2.51
C GLN A 180 17.13 -22.22 -3.33
N CYS A 181 17.81 -21.61 -4.30
CA CYS A 181 18.88 -22.27 -5.06
C CYS A 181 20.03 -22.73 -4.14
N GLU A 182 20.56 -21.87 -3.29
CA GLU A 182 21.65 -22.21 -2.36
C GLU A 182 21.25 -23.35 -1.40
N THR A 183 20.03 -23.30 -0.85
CA THR A 183 19.49 -24.35 0.03
C THR A 183 19.28 -25.67 -0.71
N SER A 184 18.83 -25.62 -1.97
CA SER A 184 18.66 -26.82 -2.80
C SER A 184 19.98 -27.52 -3.13
N VAL A 185 21.07 -26.75 -3.29
CA VAL A 185 22.42 -27.25 -3.54
C VAL A 185 22.98 -27.92 -2.30
N ILE A 186 22.85 -27.29 -1.12
CA ILE A 186 23.27 -27.88 0.16
C ILE A 186 22.52 -29.19 0.43
N ARG A 187 21.18 -29.19 0.28
CA ARG A 187 20.35 -30.38 0.50
C ARG A 187 20.69 -31.53 -0.47
N ARG A 188 21.04 -31.23 -1.72
CA ARG A 188 21.57 -32.22 -2.68
C ARG A 188 22.97 -32.72 -2.30
N GLY A 189 23.83 -31.84 -1.78
CA GLY A 189 25.15 -32.19 -1.27
C GLY A 189 25.09 -33.15 -0.08
N ASP A 190 24.26 -32.85 0.91
CA ASP A 190 24.05 -33.72 2.08
C ASP A 190 23.43 -35.06 1.69
N SER A 191 22.45 -35.08 0.78
CA SER A 191 21.85 -36.32 0.30
C SER A 191 22.88 -37.23 -0.38
N LYS A 192 23.75 -36.70 -1.24
CA LYS A 192 24.84 -37.50 -1.85
C LYS A 192 25.85 -38.00 -0.82
N ARG A 193 26.12 -37.23 0.23
CA ARG A 193 27.06 -37.61 1.30
C ARG A 193 26.48 -38.75 2.15
N HIS A 194 25.18 -38.72 2.43
CA HIS A 194 24.47 -39.76 3.16
C HIS A 194 24.46 -41.10 2.41
N THR A 195 24.13 -41.09 1.11
CA THR A 195 24.15 -42.31 0.28
C THR A 195 25.55 -42.94 0.20
N LYS A 196 26.61 -42.12 0.23
CA LYS A 196 27.98 -42.62 0.18
C LYS A 196 28.41 -43.31 1.49
N LEU A 197 27.96 -42.77 2.64
CA LEU A 197 28.21 -43.36 3.96
C LEU A 197 27.47 -44.69 4.16
N ASP A 198 26.24 -44.82 3.67
CA ASP A 198 25.50 -46.11 3.75
C ASP A 198 26.20 -47.20 2.90
N ASN A 199 26.67 -46.85 1.70
CA ASN A 199 27.33 -47.81 0.81
C ASN A 199 28.70 -48.30 1.34
N ASP A 200 29.42 -47.49 2.13
CA ASP A 200 30.68 -47.89 2.77
C ASP A 200 30.44 -48.75 4.02
N ARG A 201 29.24 -48.73 4.61
CA ARG A 201 28.88 -49.51 5.80
C ARG A 201 28.46 -50.95 5.48
N ASP A 202 28.00 -51.19 4.26
CA ASP A 202 27.56 -52.50 3.77
C ASP A 202 28.70 -53.33 3.13
N ARG A 203 29.96 -52.86 3.23
CA ARG A 203 31.18 -53.56 2.78
C ARG A 203 32.03 -54.03 3.96
#